data_AF-A0A9D7H6R6-F1
#
_entry.id   AF-A0A9D7H6R6-F1
#
_cell.length_a   1.000
_cell.length_b   1.000
_cell.length_c   1.000
_cell.angle_alpha   90.00
_cell.angle_beta   90.00
_cell.angle_gamma   90.00
#
_symmetry.space_group_name_H-M   'P 1'
#
loop_
_entity.id
_entity.type
_entity.pdbx_description
1 polymer ?
#
loop_
_entity_poly.entity_id
_entity_poly.type
_entity_poly.pdbx_seq_one_letter_code
_entity_poly.pdbx_strand_id
1 'polypeptide(L)'
;MRFPLFALVLASVSALGCSDDTPSPPKAFVYAQIGPGVDKDVNDSTRCKLTTEEWLSLGKPEAGVESGTMQSESQVTTSCSVVPEADGFRVAASASLERRGSFTVSGFFKASGEQPKIRGSFTRGDTGTFRQDDCTVTYEGQQGVAAGRVWGKISCPKASFQGGQDRTCLGTAEFKFETCDQ
;
A
#
# COMPACT_ATOMS: atom_id res chain seq x y z
N MET A 1 70.64 0.05 43.39
CA MET A 1 70.00 -0.85 42.41
C MET A 1 68.58 -0.37 42.18
N ARG A 2 68.23 -0.07 40.93
CA ARG A 2 66.92 0.47 40.49
C ARG A 2 65.97 -0.72 40.23
N PHE A 3 64.74 -0.65 40.72
CA PHE A 3 63.64 -1.53 40.29
C PHE A 3 62.42 -0.66 39.88
N PRO A 4 61.78 -0.95 38.74
CA PRO A 4 60.79 -0.07 38.13
C PRO A 4 59.35 -0.33 38.62
N LEU A 5 58.54 0.74 38.59
CA LEU A 5 57.07 0.71 38.66
C LEU A 5 56.48 -0.15 37.53
N PHE A 6 55.48 -0.97 37.84
CA PHE A 6 54.53 -1.52 36.87
C PHE A 6 53.14 -0.95 37.17
N ALA A 7 52.68 -0.03 36.32
CA ALA A 7 51.32 0.50 36.32
C ALA A 7 50.46 -0.37 35.38
N LEU A 8 49.45 -1.03 35.94
CA LEU A 8 48.43 -1.78 35.20
C LEU A 8 47.29 -0.82 34.85
N VAL A 9 47.24 -0.37 33.60
CA VAL A 9 46.13 0.40 33.03
C VAL A 9 45.11 -0.61 32.49
N LEU A 10 43.99 -0.81 33.19
CA LEU A 10 42.82 -1.50 32.65
C LEU A 10 42.09 -0.54 31.70
N ALA A 11 42.24 -0.74 30.40
CA ALA A 11 41.42 -0.10 29.39
C ALA A 11 40.08 -0.86 29.28
N SER A 12 39.01 -0.28 29.85
CA SER A 12 37.64 -0.73 29.63
C SER A 12 37.21 -0.36 28.21
N VAL A 13 37.16 -1.35 27.31
CA VAL A 13 36.60 -1.16 25.97
C VAL A 13 35.08 -1.18 26.10
N SER A 14 34.48 0.00 26.19
CA SER A 14 33.03 0.17 26.09
C SER A 14 32.60 -0.17 24.67
N ALA A 15 32.16 -1.41 24.43
CA ALA A 15 31.45 -1.75 23.21
C ALA A 15 30.14 -0.96 23.18
N LEU A 16 30.09 0.10 22.36
CA LEU A 16 28.84 0.72 21.94
C LEU A 16 28.10 -0.33 21.10
N GLY A 17 27.27 -1.14 21.76
CA GLY A 17 26.28 -1.96 21.09
C GLY A 17 25.23 -1.04 20.50
N CYS A 18 25.44 -0.59 19.26
CA CYS A 18 24.36 -0.11 18.42
C CYS A 18 23.41 -1.29 18.22
N SER A 19 22.31 -1.34 18.97
CA SER A 19 21.18 -2.18 18.59
C SER A 19 20.78 -1.73 17.19
N ASP A 20 21.04 -2.58 16.19
CA ASP A 20 20.44 -2.42 14.86
C ASP A 20 18.92 -2.58 15.04
N ASP A 21 18.24 -1.48 15.33
CA ASP A 21 16.78 -1.37 15.28
C ASP A 21 16.38 -1.53 13.81
N THR A 22 16.30 -2.79 13.38
CA THR A 22 15.85 -3.12 12.04
C THR A 22 14.40 -2.63 11.94
N PRO A 23 14.06 -1.73 11.00
CA PRO A 23 12.70 -1.23 10.87
C PRO A 23 11.71 -2.39 10.74
N SER A 24 10.58 -2.32 11.44
CA SER A 24 9.52 -3.32 11.29
C SER A 24 9.03 -3.36 9.84
N PRO A 25 8.84 -4.54 9.22
CA PRO A 25 8.34 -4.62 7.86
C PRO A 25 6.99 -3.91 7.68
N PRO A 26 6.70 -3.37 6.49
CA PRO A 26 5.42 -2.74 6.22
C PRO A 26 4.31 -3.80 6.22
N LYS A 27 3.13 -3.41 6.70
CA LYS A 27 1.93 -4.27 6.79
C LYS A 27 0.84 -3.74 5.88
N ALA A 28 0.05 -4.64 5.31
CA ALA A 28 -1.09 -4.26 4.49
C ALA A 28 -2.33 -5.14 4.70
N PHE A 29 -3.49 -4.51 4.69
CA PHE A 29 -4.76 -5.11 4.32
C PHE A 29 -5.22 -4.48 3.00
N VAL A 30 -5.66 -5.30 2.05
CA VAL A 30 -6.26 -4.85 0.80
C VAL A 30 -7.38 -5.79 0.40
N TYR A 31 -8.57 -5.24 0.16
CA TYR A 31 -9.66 -5.93 -0.54
C TYR A 31 -10.03 -5.11 -1.77
N ALA A 32 -9.64 -5.57 -2.96
CA ALA A 32 -9.83 -4.88 -4.22
C ALA A 32 -10.76 -5.65 -5.15
N GLN A 33 -11.59 -4.93 -5.90
CA GLN A 33 -12.52 -5.48 -6.87
C GLN A 33 -12.51 -4.67 -8.16
N ILE A 34 -12.71 -5.34 -9.29
CA ILE A 34 -12.95 -4.71 -10.59
C ILE A 34 -14.23 -5.29 -11.16
N GLY A 35 -15.09 -4.43 -11.70
CA GLY A 35 -16.35 -4.85 -12.28
C GLY A 35 -17.04 -3.75 -13.07
N PRO A 36 -18.24 -4.02 -13.61
CA PRO A 36 -19.05 -2.99 -14.24
C PRO A 36 -19.54 -2.00 -13.17
N GLY A 37 -19.44 -0.71 -13.48
CA GLY A 37 -20.10 0.35 -12.75
C GLY A 37 -21.49 0.65 -13.31
N VAL A 38 -22.03 1.79 -12.91
CA VAL A 38 -23.39 2.24 -13.27
C VAL A 38 -23.41 3.36 -14.30
N ASP A 39 -22.25 3.95 -14.60
CA ASP A 39 -22.13 5.09 -15.48
C ASP A 39 -22.14 4.61 -16.94
N LYS A 40 -23.25 4.92 -17.61
CA LYS A 40 -23.47 4.55 -19.00
C LYS A 40 -22.34 5.06 -19.90
N ASP A 41 -21.86 4.19 -20.79
CA ASP A 41 -20.77 4.45 -21.75
C ASP A 41 -19.42 4.84 -21.12
N VAL A 42 -19.31 4.75 -19.79
CA VAL A 42 -18.11 5.04 -19.00
C VAL A 42 -17.55 3.77 -18.38
N ASN A 43 -18.33 3.08 -17.54
CA ASN A 43 -17.90 1.88 -16.83
C ASN A 43 -18.97 0.79 -16.75
N ASP A 44 -20.12 1.01 -17.38
CA ASP A 44 -21.21 0.04 -17.47
C ASP A 44 -20.77 -1.30 -18.08
N SER A 45 -21.66 -2.29 -18.09
CA SER A 45 -21.38 -3.61 -18.65
C SER A 45 -21.02 -3.62 -20.14
N THR A 46 -21.33 -2.56 -20.89
CA THR A 46 -20.95 -2.46 -22.31
C THR A 46 -19.48 -2.08 -22.47
N ARG A 47 -18.96 -1.24 -21.57
CA ARG A 47 -17.55 -0.86 -21.50
C ARG A 47 -16.71 -1.87 -20.73
N CYS A 48 -17.20 -2.28 -19.56
CA CYS A 48 -16.56 -3.24 -18.69
C CYS A 48 -17.00 -4.65 -19.07
N LYS A 49 -16.20 -5.30 -19.92
CA LYS A 49 -16.40 -6.70 -20.35
C LYS A 49 -16.01 -7.73 -19.27
N LEU A 50 -16.17 -7.38 -18.00
CA LEU A 50 -15.90 -8.24 -16.85
C LEU A 50 -17.16 -8.34 -16.02
N THR A 51 -17.30 -9.43 -15.27
CA THR A 51 -18.18 -9.45 -14.10
C THR A 51 -17.47 -8.76 -12.92
N THR A 52 -18.22 -8.43 -11.86
CA THR A 52 -17.59 -8.02 -10.61
C THR A 52 -16.76 -9.17 -10.07
N GLU A 53 -15.45 -8.98 -10.03
CA GLU A 53 -14.49 -9.98 -9.60
C GLU A 53 -13.64 -9.46 -8.45
N GLU A 54 -13.32 -10.36 -7.52
CA GLU A 54 -12.26 -10.12 -6.56
C GLU A 54 -10.92 -10.03 -7.30
N TRP A 55 -10.26 -8.90 -7.11
CA TRP A 55 -9.00 -8.59 -7.78
C TRP A 55 -7.79 -8.91 -6.92
N LEU A 56 -7.88 -8.57 -5.63
CA LEU A 56 -6.87 -8.89 -4.62
C LEU A 56 -7.54 -8.97 -3.25
N SER A 57 -7.24 -10.00 -2.48
CA SER A 57 -7.62 -10.15 -1.08
C SER A 57 -6.38 -10.47 -0.25
N LEU A 58 -5.98 -9.52 0.59
CA LEU A 58 -4.79 -9.57 1.43
C LEU A 58 -5.14 -9.16 2.85
N GLY A 59 -4.89 -10.04 3.82
CA GLY A 59 -5.11 -9.77 5.24
C GLY A 59 -6.56 -9.53 5.64
N LYS A 60 -6.74 -8.86 6.79
CA LYS A 60 -8.05 -8.44 7.33
C LYS A 60 -7.96 -7.00 7.84
N PRO A 61 -9.07 -6.23 7.90
CA PRO A 61 -9.06 -4.85 8.39
C PRO A 61 -8.43 -4.70 9.78
N GLU A 62 -8.66 -5.67 10.67
CA GLU A 62 -8.16 -5.67 12.05
C GLU A 62 -6.71 -6.17 12.16
N ALA A 63 -6.22 -6.89 11.14
CA ALA A 63 -4.91 -7.53 11.15
C ALA A 63 -4.33 -7.57 9.72
N GLY A 64 -3.55 -6.55 9.38
CA GLY A 64 -2.77 -6.52 8.14
C GLY A 64 -1.69 -7.60 8.12
N VAL A 65 -1.22 -7.94 6.92
CA VAL A 65 -0.20 -8.97 6.69
C VAL A 65 1.15 -8.30 6.42
N GLU A 66 2.19 -8.80 7.07
CA GLU A 66 3.56 -8.32 6.94
C GLU A 66 4.17 -8.71 5.59
N SER A 67 4.90 -7.77 4.99
CA SER A 67 5.73 -8.02 3.80
C SER A 67 6.71 -9.17 4.06
N GLY A 68 6.89 -10.05 3.07
CA GLY A 68 7.78 -11.21 3.15
C GLY A 68 7.15 -12.47 3.76
N THR A 69 5.93 -12.38 4.31
CA THR A 69 5.20 -13.55 4.82
C THR A 69 4.44 -14.30 3.73
N MET A 70 3.92 -15.49 4.06
CA MET A 70 3.11 -16.31 3.16
C MET A 70 1.63 -16.17 3.50
N GLN A 71 0.79 -15.98 2.49
CA GLN A 71 -0.67 -16.08 2.58
C GLN A 71 -1.17 -17.01 1.50
N SER A 72 -1.85 -18.10 1.88
CA SER A 72 -2.42 -19.08 0.94
C SER A 72 -1.41 -19.57 -0.10
N GLU A 73 -0.20 -19.94 0.35
CA GLU A 73 0.91 -20.44 -0.48
C GLU A 73 1.52 -19.41 -1.46
N SER A 74 1.13 -18.14 -1.39
CA SER A 74 1.72 -17.04 -2.15
C SER A 74 2.50 -16.10 -1.23
N GLN A 75 3.65 -15.62 -1.70
CA GLN A 75 4.43 -14.60 -0.98
C GLN A 75 3.72 -13.25 -1.04
N VAL A 76 3.67 -12.57 0.11
CA VAL A 76 3.17 -11.19 0.24
C VAL A 76 4.31 -10.21 0.02
N THR A 77 4.10 -9.22 -0.85
CA THR A 77 5.01 -8.08 -0.99
C THR A 77 4.24 -6.80 -0.71
N THR A 78 4.67 -6.06 0.30
CA THR A 78 4.14 -4.75 0.66
C THR A 78 5.27 -3.72 0.62
N SER A 79 5.00 -2.55 0.05
CA SER A 79 5.86 -1.38 0.10
C SER A 79 4.99 -0.15 0.27
N CYS A 80 5.30 0.71 1.24
CA CYS A 80 4.56 1.95 1.42
C CYS A 80 5.43 3.06 2.02
N SER A 81 5.16 4.29 1.57
CA SER A 81 5.74 5.53 2.06
C SER A 81 4.63 6.54 2.30
N VAL A 82 4.62 7.16 3.49
CA VAL A 82 3.65 8.16 3.93
C VAL A 82 4.40 9.32 4.56
N VAL A 83 4.81 10.27 3.72
CA VAL A 83 5.67 11.40 4.07
C VAL A 83 4.82 12.65 4.32
N PRO A 84 4.98 13.36 5.44
CA PRO A 84 4.31 14.64 5.66
C PRO A 84 4.68 15.67 4.58
N GLU A 85 3.69 16.37 4.02
CA GLU A 85 3.90 17.44 3.05
C GLU A 85 2.83 18.52 3.21
N ALA A 86 3.26 19.76 3.48
CA ALA A 86 2.36 20.91 3.69
C ALA A 86 1.24 20.61 4.70
N ASP A 87 -0.03 20.63 4.28
CA ASP A 87 -1.21 20.37 5.10
C ASP A 87 -1.71 18.91 5.04
N GLY A 88 -0.89 17.99 4.52
CA GLY A 88 -1.23 16.59 4.35
C GLY A 88 -0.02 15.68 4.22
N PHE A 89 -0.15 14.63 3.41
CA PHE A 89 0.83 13.56 3.26
C PHE A 89 0.94 13.15 1.80
N ARG A 90 2.17 12.97 1.33
CA ARG A 90 2.43 12.23 0.10
C ARG A 90 2.38 10.74 0.40
N VAL A 91 1.52 10.03 -0.30
CA VAL A 91 1.35 8.58 -0.15
C VAL A 91 1.78 7.89 -1.44
N ALA A 92 2.59 6.84 -1.29
CA ALA A 92 2.85 5.86 -2.33
C ALA A 92 2.85 4.48 -1.66
N ALA A 93 1.85 3.65 -1.96
CA ALA A 93 1.70 2.33 -1.37
C ALA A 93 1.33 1.28 -2.40
N SER A 94 1.84 0.08 -2.20
CA SER A 94 1.58 -1.09 -3.03
C SER A 94 1.55 -2.35 -2.20
N ALA A 95 0.65 -3.25 -2.58
CA ALA A 95 0.55 -4.59 -2.03
C ALA A 95 0.37 -5.58 -3.17
N SER A 96 1.03 -6.72 -3.09
CA SER A 96 0.84 -7.83 -4.02
C SER A 96 0.87 -9.17 -3.31
N LEU A 97 0.20 -10.12 -3.95
CA LEU A 97 0.22 -11.51 -3.57
C LEU A 97 0.71 -12.29 -4.80
N GLU A 98 1.81 -13.02 -4.65
CA GLU A 98 2.51 -13.68 -5.77
C GLU A 98 1.53 -14.46 -6.66
N ARG A 99 1.58 -14.19 -7.98
CA ARG A 99 0.72 -14.79 -9.03
C ARG A 99 -0.79 -14.49 -8.92
N ARG A 100 -1.24 -13.81 -7.86
CA ARG A 100 -2.66 -13.53 -7.61
C ARG A 100 -3.08 -12.12 -8.02
N GLY A 101 -2.19 -11.15 -7.88
CA GLY A 101 -2.47 -9.77 -8.30
C GLY A 101 -1.73 -8.73 -7.44
N SER A 102 -1.90 -7.47 -7.81
CA SER A 102 -1.39 -6.34 -7.06
C SER A 102 -2.33 -5.14 -7.12
N PHE A 103 -2.22 -4.32 -6.08
CA PHE A 103 -2.91 -3.04 -5.93
C PHE A 103 -1.88 -1.97 -5.61
N THR A 104 -2.01 -0.80 -6.24
CA THR A 104 -1.20 0.37 -5.92
C THR A 104 -2.10 1.59 -5.71
N VAL A 105 -1.77 2.40 -4.72
CA VAL A 105 -2.41 3.70 -4.46
C VAL A 105 -1.32 4.76 -4.26
N SER A 106 -1.47 5.91 -4.92
CA SER A 106 -0.55 7.03 -4.75
C SER A 106 -1.23 8.37 -4.97
N GLY A 107 -0.77 9.40 -4.26
CA GLY A 107 -1.33 10.74 -4.37
C GLY A 107 -1.06 11.58 -3.12
N PHE A 108 -1.79 12.68 -3.01
CA PHE A 108 -1.75 13.56 -1.85
C PHE A 108 -3.00 13.36 -1.00
N PHE A 109 -2.81 13.13 0.30
CA PHE A 109 -3.86 12.81 1.24
C PHE A 109 -3.88 13.84 2.37
N LYS A 110 -5.05 14.40 2.65
CA LYS A 110 -5.32 15.18 3.86
C LYS A 110 -5.83 14.27 4.96
N ALA A 111 -5.72 14.72 6.21
CA ALA A 111 -6.16 13.98 7.38
C ALA A 111 -7.68 13.74 7.45
N SER A 112 -8.47 14.51 6.70
CA SER A 112 -9.93 14.44 6.69
C SER A 112 -10.53 14.76 5.32
N GLY A 113 -11.81 14.41 5.14
CA GLY A 113 -12.56 14.67 3.91
C GLY A 113 -12.28 13.64 2.82
N GLU A 114 -12.76 13.93 1.61
CA GLU A 114 -12.47 13.14 0.43
C GLU A 114 -11.11 13.54 -0.17
N GLN A 115 -10.40 12.56 -0.71
CA GLN A 115 -9.11 12.73 -1.34
C GLN A 115 -9.28 12.51 -2.84
N PRO A 116 -9.46 13.57 -3.65
CA PRO A 116 -9.56 13.47 -5.10
C PRO A 116 -8.17 13.34 -5.74
N LYS A 117 -8.12 13.09 -7.06
CA LYS A 117 -6.87 13.02 -7.84
C LYS A 117 -5.89 11.96 -7.33
N ILE A 118 -6.43 10.86 -6.81
CA ILE A 118 -5.65 9.72 -6.35
C ILE A 118 -5.45 8.77 -7.51
N ARG A 119 -4.22 8.29 -7.67
CA ARG A 119 -3.89 7.28 -8.66
C ARG A 119 -4.07 5.89 -8.07
N GLY A 120 -4.97 5.12 -8.67
CA GLY A 120 -5.22 3.71 -8.37
C GLY A 120 -4.80 2.80 -9.54
N SER A 121 -4.17 1.68 -9.24
CA SER A 121 -3.88 0.63 -10.23
C SER A 121 -4.19 -0.74 -9.68
N PHE A 122 -4.79 -1.57 -10.52
CA PHE A 122 -5.24 -2.93 -10.23
C PHE A 122 -4.61 -3.84 -11.29
N THR A 123 -3.74 -4.77 -10.89
CA THR A 123 -3.03 -5.65 -11.84
C THR A 123 -3.24 -7.11 -11.49
N ARG A 124 -3.51 -7.94 -12.50
CA ARG A 124 -3.60 -9.39 -12.38
C ARG A 124 -2.95 -10.05 -13.60
N GLY A 125 -2.16 -11.10 -13.38
CA GLY A 125 -1.37 -11.71 -14.47
C GLY A 125 -2.20 -12.32 -15.58
N ASP A 126 -3.40 -12.80 -15.28
CA ASP A 126 -4.33 -13.45 -16.22
C ASP A 126 -5.21 -12.45 -17.01
N THR A 127 -5.39 -11.24 -16.50
CA THR A 127 -6.38 -10.27 -17.02
C THR A 127 -5.73 -8.97 -17.48
N GLY A 128 -4.61 -8.58 -16.88
CA GLY A 128 -3.83 -7.37 -17.18
C GLY A 128 -4.01 -6.28 -16.11
N THR A 129 -3.83 -5.02 -16.51
CA THR A 129 -3.84 -3.86 -15.61
C THR A 129 -4.97 -2.89 -15.93
N PHE A 130 -5.70 -2.47 -14.90
CA PHE A 130 -6.65 -1.37 -14.92
C PHE A 130 -6.11 -0.21 -14.07
N ARG A 131 -6.19 1.00 -14.59
CA ARG A 131 -5.61 2.18 -13.92
C ARG A 131 -6.44 3.43 -14.16
N GLN A 132 -6.48 4.29 -13.14
CA GLN A 132 -6.97 5.66 -13.25
C GLN A 132 -6.13 6.59 -12.37
N ASP A 133 -5.90 7.81 -12.84
CA ASP A 133 -5.11 8.84 -12.14
C ASP A 133 -5.97 9.85 -11.36
N ASP A 134 -7.30 9.77 -11.50
CA ASP A 134 -8.28 10.65 -10.87
C ASP A 134 -9.35 9.86 -10.09
N CYS A 135 -8.91 8.93 -9.26
CA CYS A 135 -9.76 8.23 -8.31
C CYS A 135 -10.04 9.10 -7.07
N THR A 136 -11.06 8.71 -6.31
CA THR A 136 -11.38 9.34 -5.03
C THR A 136 -11.16 8.35 -3.89
N VAL A 137 -10.49 8.79 -2.82
CA VAL A 137 -10.45 8.04 -1.55
C VAL A 137 -11.35 8.71 -0.53
N THR A 138 -12.16 7.91 0.16
CA THR A 138 -12.99 8.34 1.29
C THR A 138 -12.52 7.66 2.57
N TYR A 139 -12.81 8.30 3.70
CA TYR A 139 -12.58 7.76 5.03
C TYR A 139 -13.91 7.53 5.74
N GLU A 140 -14.03 6.38 6.40
CA GLU A 140 -15.14 6.02 7.27
C GLU A 140 -14.64 5.61 8.66
N GLY A 141 -15.32 6.05 9.72
CA GLY A 141 -14.97 5.68 11.09
C GLY A 141 -13.57 6.14 11.51
N GLN A 142 -12.66 5.19 11.75
CA GLN A 142 -11.28 5.45 12.18
C GLN A 142 -10.27 5.51 11.00
N GLN A 143 -10.75 5.46 9.76
CA GLN A 143 -9.94 5.62 8.56
C GLN A 143 -9.32 7.02 8.49
N GLY A 144 -8.19 7.13 7.79
CA GLY A 144 -7.45 8.37 7.67
C GLY A 144 -6.00 8.17 7.27
N VAL A 145 -5.22 9.24 7.32
CA VAL A 145 -3.79 9.25 7.03
C VAL A 145 -3.01 9.88 8.19
N ALA A 146 -1.85 9.33 8.49
CA ALA A 146 -0.89 9.88 9.43
C ALA A 146 0.53 9.41 9.05
N ALA A 147 1.57 10.00 9.64
CA ALA A 147 2.93 9.55 9.40
C ALA A 147 3.05 8.03 9.63
N GLY A 148 3.57 7.33 8.62
CA GLY A 148 3.75 5.88 8.64
C GLY A 148 2.49 5.02 8.46
N ARG A 149 1.30 5.60 8.21
CA ARG A 149 0.07 4.82 7.94
C ARG A 149 -0.98 5.53 7.08
N VAL A 150 -1.73 4.76 6.32
CA VAL A 150 -2.89 5.24 5.54
C VAL A 150 -3.97 4.17 5.47
N TRP A 151 -5.24 4.55 5.63
CA TRP A 151 -6.39 3.67 5.53
C TRP A 151 -7.56 4.41 4.88
N GLY A 152 -8.20 3.78 3.90
CA GLY A 152 -9.44 4.30 3.32
C GLY A 152 -10.06 3.36 2.29
N LYS A 153 -11.09 3.87 1.62
CA LYS A 153 -11.75 3.22 0.48
C LYS A 153 -11.48 4.03 -0.77
N ILE A 154 -10.91 3.43 -1.80
CA ILE A 154 -10.70 4.05 -3.11
C ILE A 154 -11.81 3.64 -4.08
N SER A 155 -12.29 4.59 -4.87
CA SER A 155 -13.18 4.37 -6.02
C SER A 155 -12.60 5.01 -7.27
N CYS A 156 -12.42 4.18 -8.30
CA CYS A 156 -11.89 4.53 -9.61
C CYS A 156 -12.99 4.24 -10.65
N PRO A 157 -13.92 5.17 -10.90
CA PRO A 157 -15.07 4.92 -11.79
C PRO A 157 -14.67 4.78 -13.26
N LYS A 158 -13.45 5.14 -13.65
CA LYS A 158 -12.93 5.11 -15.02
C LYS A 158 -11.59 4.40 -15.09
N ALA A 159 -11.43 3.27 -14.38
CA ALA A 159 -10.21 2.48 -14.46
C ALA A 159 -10.07 1.89 -15.87
N SER A 160 -9.12 2.40 -16.64
CA SER A 160 -8.92 2.02 -18.04
C SER A 160 -7.90 0.90 -18.17
N PHE A 161 -8.22 -0.06 -19.03
CA PHE A 161 -7.37 -1.20 -19.33
C PHE A 161 -6.10 -0.77 -20.08
N GLN A 162 -4.94 -1.22 -19.62
CA GLN A 162 -3.63 -0.82 -20.17
C GLN A 162 -3.15 -1.71 -21.33
N GLY A 163 -3.95 -2.68 -21.78
CA GLY A 163 -3.59 -3.58 -22.91
C GLY A 163 -4.07 -3.11 -24.29
N GLY A 164 -4.35 -1.81 -24.47
CA GLY A 164 -4.66 -1.21 -25.77
C GLY A 164 -6.10 -1.38 -26.28
N GLN A 165 -6.97 -2.05 -25.53
CA GLN A 165 -8.41 -2.09 -25.80
C GLN A 165 -9.11 -0.94 -25.07
N ASP A 166 -10.06 -0.27 -25.73
CA ASP A 166 -10.94 0.71 -25.09
C ASP A 166 -11.93 -0.01 -24.17
N ARG A 167 -11.46 -0.30 -22.95
CA ARG A 167 -12.18 -0.98 -21.89
C ARG A 167 -11.98 -0.20 -20.60
N THR A 168 -13.09 0.14 -19.97
CA THR A 168 -13.10 0.90 -18.73
C THR A 168 -14.04 0.21 -17.76
N CYS A 169 -13.59 0.06 -16.51
CA CYS A 169 -14.31 -0.62 -15.44
C CYS A 169 -14.33 0.25 -14.18
N LEU A 170 -15.25 -0.06 -13.28
CA LEU A 170 -15.22 0.43 -11.91
C LEU A 170 -14.20 -0.40 -11.13
N GLY A 171 -13.16 0.27 -10.61
CA GLY A 171 -12.24 -0.30 -9.64
C GLY A 171 -12.52 0.23 -8.25
N THR A 172 -12.64 -0.65 -7.26
CA THR A 172 -12.78 -0.26 -5.87
C THR A 172 -11.79 -1.03 -5.02
N ALA A 173 -11.30 -0.42 -3.93
CA ALA A 173 -10.61 -1.18 -2.91
C ALA A 173 -10.78 -0.56 -1.52
N GLU A 174 -10.85 -1.39 -0.50
CA GLU A 174 -10.54 -0.98 0.87
C GLU A 174 -9.09 -1.36 1.17
N PHE A 175 -8.33 -0.45 1.75
CA PHE A 175 -6.91 -0.66 1.97
C PHE A 175 -6.45 -0.03 3.28
N LYS A 176 -5.52 -0.69 3.97
CA LYS A 176 -4.83 -0.19 5.16
C LYS A 176 -3.36 -0.54 5.04
N PHE A 177 -2.48 0.46 5.04
CA PHE A 177 -1.04 0.30 5.06
C PHE A 177 -0.47 0.88 6.37
N GLU A 178 0.40 0.13 7.02
CA GLU A 178 1.01 0.47 8.31
C GLU A 178 2.51 0.17 8.28
N THR A 179 3.24 0.76 9.24
CA THR A 179 4.71 0.69 9.29
C THR A 179 5.36 1.14 7.98
N CYS A 180 4.79 2.18 7.37
CA CYS A 180 5.32 2.79 6.15
C CYS A 180 6.52 3.68 6.44
N ASP A 181 7.40 3.79 5.45
CA ASP A 181 8.52 4.73 5.48
C ASP A 181 8.02 6.17 5.56
N GLN A 182 8.77 7.04 6.25
CA GLN A 182 8.44 8.44 6.51
C GLN A 182 9.45 9.40 5.90
#